data_AF-A0A660MAQ5-F1
#
_entry.id   AF-A0A660MAQ5-F1
#
_cell.length_a   1.000
_cell.length_b   1.000
_cell.length_c   1.000
_cell.angle_alpha   90.00
_cell.angle_beta   90.00
_cell.angle_gamma   90.00
#
_symmetry.space_group_name_H-M   'P 1'
#
loop_
_entity.id
_entity.type
_entity.pdbx_description
1 polymer ?
#
loop_
_entity_poly.entity_id
_entity_poly.type
_entity_poly.pdbx_seq_one_letter_code
_entity_poly.pdbx_strand_id
1 'polypeptide(L)'
;MDQNEIKDFLLNFDAAEVRKDEENKLEIFEVNFDKLEKIWQEKMAGELGDFERETGEKILSKIAESEEPKAIFAIIHDGSKPLKVEMKTGAQLARILREKESVVPSKLMSEREWNLIIGQGQVSAEELRDLFRLSYRLVCE
;
A
#
# COMPACT_ATOMS: atom_id res chain seq x y z
N MET A 1 -2.09 14.63 -9.03
CA MET A 1 -1.60 14.57 -7.65
C MET A 1 -0.10 14.75 -7.67
N ASP A 2 0.42 15.58 -6.78
CA ASP A 2 1.87 15.68 -6.57
C ASP A 2 2.33 14.70 -5.49
N GLN A 3 3.65 14.66 -5.25
CA GLN A 3 4.26 13.74 -4.29
C GLN A 3 3.80 14.00 -2.84
N ASN A 4 3.59 15.26 -2.46
CA ASN A 4 3.17 15.61 -1.10
C ASN A 4 1.73 15.16 -0.86
N GLU A 5 0.83 15.40 -1.81
CA GLU A 5 -0.56 14.93 -1.75
C GLU A 5 -0.65 13.40 -1.61
N ILE A 6 0.23 12.67 -2.29
CA ILE A 6 0.29 11.20 -2.18
C ILE A 6 0.78 10.80 -0.80
N LYS A 7 1.86 11.41 -0.31
CA LYS A 7 2.42 11.10 1.00
C LYS A 7 1.40 11.32 2.12
N ASP A 8 0.73 12.47 2.11
CA ASP A 8 -0.31 12.79 3.08
C ASP A 8 -1.47 11.79 3.00
N PHE A 9 -1.85 11.37 1.79
CA PHE A 9 -2.87 10.35 1.59
C PHE A 9 -2.47 8.99 2.17
N LEU A 10 -1.24 8.53 1.93
CA LEU A 10 -0.76 7.22 2.40
C LEU A 10 -0.60 7.17 3.92
N LEU A 11 -0.18 8.29 4.54
CA LEU A 11 -0.02 8.39 6.00
C LEU A 11 -1.36 8.48 6.75
N ASN A 12 -2.49 8.64 6.05
CA ASN A 12 -3.82 8.60 6.66
C ASN A 12 -4.33 7.17 6.90
N PHE A 13 -3.64 6.13 6.41
CA PHE A 13 -4.03 4.75 6.68
C PHE A 13 -3.62 4.29 8.09
N ASP A 14 -4.46 3.45 8.70
CA ASP A 14 -4.21 2.92 10.05
C ASP A 14 -2.82 2.23 10.10
N ALA A 15 -2.04 2.58 11.12
CA ALA A 15 -0.70 2.04 11.34
C ALA A 15 0.31 2.24 10.19
N ALA A 16 0.04 3.12 9.23
CA ALA A 16 0.99 3.46 8.18
C ALA A 16 2.17 4.29 8.71
N GLU A 17 3.37 3.92 8.29
CA GLU A 17 4.63 4.61 8.58
C GLU A 17 5.40 4.82 7.29
N VAL A 18 6.27 5.83 7.27
CA VAL A 18 7.19 6.07 6.15
C VAL A 18 8.64 5.93 6.62
N ARG A 19 9.42 5.11 5.93
CA ARG A 19 10.88 5.03 6.03
C ARG A 19 11.50 5.68 4.81
N LYS A 20 12.52 6.52 5.02
CA LYS A 20 13.31 7.09 3.93
C LYS A 20 14.56 6.27 3.68
N ASP A 21 14.84 6.02 2.41
CA ASP A 21 16.11 5.52 1.92
C ASP A 21 16.78 6.65 1.13
N GLU A 22 17.70 7.36 1.77
CA GLU A 22 18.38 8.52 1.19
C GLU A 22 19.35 8.13 0.06
N GLU A 23 19.92 6.93 0.13
CA GLU A 23 20.89 6.42 -0.86
C GLU A 23 20.19 6.17 -2.20
N ASN A 24 19.04 5.50 -2.14
CA ASN A 24 18.25 5.16 -3.34
C ASN A 24 17.19 6.22 -3.68
N LYS A 25 17.05 7.26 -2.85
CA LYS A 25 16.01 8.30 -2.96
C LYS A 25 14.61 7.69 -3.00
N LEU A 26 14.28 6.89 -2.00
CA LEU A 26 12.97 6.24 -1.87
C LEU A 26 12.26 6.68 -0.59
N GLU A 27 10.95 6.87 -0.68
CA GLU A 27 10.06 6.90 0.46
C GLU A 27 9.24 5.60 0.48
N ILE A 28 9.48 4.75 1.47
CA ILE A 28 8.89 3.41 1.60
C ILE A 28 7.78 3.49 2.64
N PHE A 29 6.56 3.16 2.24
CA PHE A 29 5.38 3.16 3.08
C PHE A 29 5.06 1.74 3.54
N GLU A 30 4.99 1.57 4.85
CA GLU A 30 4.86 0.28 5.52
C GLU A 30 3.72 0.33 6.52
N VAL A 31 3.05 -0.80 6.72
CA VAL A 31 2.10 -0.99 7.81
C VAL A 31 2.82 -1.63 8.98
N ASN A 32 2.71 -1.02 10.16
CA ASN A 32 3.27 -1.55 11.39
C ASN A 32 2.26 -2.50 12.06
N PHE A 33 2.57 -3.79 12.11
CA PHE A 33 1.62 -4.80 12.59
C PHE A 33 1.35 -4.71 14.09
N ASP A 34 2.33 -4.37 14.92
CA ASP A 34 2.10 -4.15 16.37
C ASP A 34 1.10 -3.00 16.62
N LYS A 35 1.18 -1.94 15.80
CA LYS A 35 0.24 -0.81 15.88
C LYS A 35 -1.13 -1.20 15.33
N LEU A 36 -1.16 -1.91 14.20
CA LEU A 36 -2.39 -2.35 13.56
C LEU A 36 -3.17 -3.32 14.46
N GLU A 37 -2.46 -4.25 15.11
CA GLU A 37 -3.03 -5.19 16.06
C GLU A 37 -3.72 -4.47 17.21
N LYS A 38 -3.05 -3.49 17.84
CA LYS A 38 -3.63 -2.69 18.93
C LYS A 38 -4.89 -1.96 18.48
N ILE A 39 -4.86 -1.32 17.31
CA ILE A 39 -6.03 -0.62 16.74
C ILE A 39 -7.20 -1.59 16.60
N TRP A 40 -6.97 -2.79 16.07
CA TRP A 40 -8.03 -3.77 15.87
C TRP A 40 -8.49 -4.42 17.18
N GLN A 41 -7.62 -4.70 18.14
CA GLN A 41 -8.01 -5.17 19.47
C GLN A 41 -8.93 -4.17 20.18
N GLU A 42 -8.61 -2.87 20.11
CA GLU A 42 -9.46 -1.81 20.66
C GLU A 42 -10.81 -1.73 19.93
N LYS A 43 -10.81 -1.79 18.59
CA LYS A 43 -12.05 -1.84 17.79
C LYS A 43 -12.90 -3.06 18.16
N MET A 44 -12.30 -4.24 18.27
CA MET A 44 -12.97 -5.51 18.61
C MET A 44 -13.60 -5.51 20.00
N ALA A 45 -13.08 -4.70 20.93
CA ALA A 45 -13.64 -4.52 22.27
C ALA A 45 -14.92 -3.66 22.26
N GLY A 46 -15.18 -2.92 21.19
CA GLY A 46 -16.38 -2.11 21.00
C GLY A 46 -17.54 -2.86 20.33
N GLU A 47 -18.61 -2.11 20.04
CA GLU A 47 -19.69 -2.58 19.19
C GLU A 47 -19.30 -2.41 17.72
N LEU A 48 -19.32 -3.52 16.98
CA LEU A 48 -19.00 -3.57 15.55
C LEU A 48 -20.06 -4.38 14.82
N GLY A 49 -20.29 -4.03 13.56
CA GLY A 49 -21.11 -4.86 12.69
C GLY A 49 -20.43 -6.19 12.35
N ASP A 50 -21.22 -7.19 11.95
CA ASP A 50 -20.71 -8.53 11.61
C ASP A 50 -19.57 -8.49 10.59
N PHE A 51 -19.68 -7.62 9.57
CA PHE A 51 -18.67 -7.47 8.53
C PHE A 51 -17.34 -6.89 9.06
N GLU A 52 -17.41 -5.89 9.93
CA GLU A 52 -16.23 -5.28 10.55
C GLU A 52 -15.54 -6.25 11.49
N ARG A 53 -16.33 -7.07 12.19
CA ARG A 53 -15.84 -8.14 13.04
C ARG A 53 -15.08 -9.20 12.25
N GLU A 54 -15.67 -9.71 11.17
CA GLU A 54 -15.01 -10.68 10.29
C GLU A 54 -13.71 -10.11 9.69
N THR A 55 -13.72 -8.82 9.31
CA THR A 55 -12.53 -8.13 8.79
C THR A 55 -11.43 -8.07 9.83
N GLY A 56 -11.76 -7.66 11.07
CA GLY A 56 -10.79 -7.60 12.16
C GLY A 56 -10.21 -8.96 12.52
N GLU A 57 -11.04 -10.01 12.55
CA GLU A 57 -10.57 -11.39 12.80
C GLU A 57 -9.56 -11.84 11.75
N LYS A 58 -9.82 -11.56 10.46
CA LYS A 58 -8.87 -11.87 9.37
C LYS A 58 -7.54 -11.12 9.53
N ILE A 59 -7.60 -9.82 9.82
CA ILE A 59 -6.41 -8.99 10.00
C ILE A 59 -5.58 -9.48 11.18
N LEU A 60 -6.22 -9.75 12.33
CA LEU A 60 -5.53 -10.25 13.53
C LEU A 60 -4.90 -11.63 13.29
N SER A 61 -5.60 -12.53 12.59
CA SER A 61 -5.05 -13.84 12.21
C SER A 61 -3.83 -13.70 11.30
N LYS A 62 -3.90 -12.83 10.29
CA LYS A 62 -2.79 -12.58 9.37
C LYS A 62 -1.57 -11.98 10.06
N ILE A 63 -1.78 -11.05 11.00
CA ILE A 63 -0.70 -10.48 11.82
C ILE A 63 -0.05 -11.59 12.65
N ALA A 64 -0.84 -12.44 13.30
CA ALA A 64 -0.34 -13.53 14.14
C ALA A 64 0.46 -14.60 13.34
N GLU A 65 0.14 -14.79 12.06
CA GLU A 65 0.86 -15.69 11.15
C GLU A 65 2.10 -15.04 10.51
N SER A 66 2.25 -13.72 10.60
CA SER A 66 3.37 -13.01 9.98
C SER A 66 4.62 -13.06 10.85
N GLU A 67 5.75 -13.46 10.25
CA GLU A 67 7.06 -13.40 10.92
C GLU A 67 7.68 -11.99 10.89
N GLU A 68 7.17 -11.13 10.00
CA GLU A 68 7.69 -9.77 9.80
C GLU A 68 6.86 -8.76 10.59
N PRO A 69 7.48 -7.82 11.33
CA PRO A 69 6.73 -6.81 12.11
C PRO A 69 6.09 -5.73 11.25
N LYS A 70 6.44 -5.65 9.96
CA LYS A 70 5.97 -4.63 9.02
C LYS A 70 5.79 -5.19 7.61
N ALA A 71 4.85 -4.61 6.87
CA ALA A 71 4.65 -4.93 5.45
C ALA A 71 4.64 -3.66 4.58
N ILE A 72 5.46 -3.65 3.53
CA ILE A 72 5.51 -2.57 2.54
C ILE A 72 4.25 -2.63 1.67
N PHE A 73 3.59 -1.49 1.45
CA PHE A 73 2.44 -1.38 0.54
C PHE A 73 2.61 -0.31 -0.54
N ALA A 74 3.51 0.64 -0.38
CA ALA A 74 3.84 1.60 -1.44
C ALA A 74 5.28 2.07 -1.36
N ILE A 75 5.87 2.43 -2.49
CA ILE A 75 7.21 3.03 -2.58
C ILE A 75 7.13 4.21 -3.53
N ILE A 76 7.59 5.38 -3.12
CA ILE A 76 7.70 6.56 -3.98
C ILE A 76 9.17 6.79 -4.30
N HIS A 77 9.49 7.02 -5.57
CA HIS A 77 10.82 7.47 -5.98
C HIS A 77 10.90 8.98 -5.77
N ASP A 78 11.61 9.39 -4.73
CA ASP A 78 11.69 10.78 -4.27
C ASP A 78 12.36 11.67 -5.33
N GLY A 79 11.73 12.80 -5.64
CA GLY A 79 12.21 13.77 -6.62
C GLY A 79 12.16 13.29 -8.08
N SER A 80 11.51 12.16 -8.37
CA SER A 80 11.37 11.63 -9.73
C SER A 80 10.51 12.53 -10.62
N LYS A 81 10.94 12.71 -11.89
CA LYS A 81 10.21 13.43 -12.94
C LYS A 81 10.23 12.61 -14.23
N PRO A 82 9.11 12.03 -14.70
CA PRO A 82 7.77 12.04 -14.07
C PRO A 82 7.75 11.31 -12.72
N LEU A 83 6.75 11.60 -11.90
CA LEU A 83 6.51 10.93 -10.62
C LEU A 83 6.46 9.41 -10.82
N LYS A 84 7.12 8.66 -9.95
CA LYS A 84 7.15 7.19 -10.00
C LYS A 84 6.74 6.62 -8.65
N VAL A 85 5.78 5.71 -8.69
CA VAL A 85 5.26 5.04 -7.50
C VAL A 85 5.12 3.56 -7.75
N GLU A 86 5.57 2.74 -6.82
CA GLU A 86 5.41 1.30 -6.83
C GLU A 86 4.41 0.85 -5.76
N MET A 87 3.53 -0.10 -6.10
CA MET A 87 2.53 -0.61 -5.17
C MET A 87 2.09 -2.04 -5.51
N LYS A 88 1.60 -2.77 -4.50
CA LYS A 88 1.03 -4.10 -4.65
C LYS A 88 -0.38 -4.00 -5.20
N THR A 89 -0.72 -4.81 -6.20
CA THR A 89 -2.08 -4.88 -6.77
C THR A 89 -2.63 -6.30 -6.85
N GLY A 90 -1.80 -7.30 -6.56
CA GLY A 90 -2.10 -8.71 -6.81
C GLY A 90 -1.92 -9.09 -8.29
N ALA A 91 -1.72 -10.37 -8.55
CA ALA A 91 -1.26 -10.86 -9.86
C ALA A 91 -2.25 -10.60 -11.01
N GLN A 92 -3.56 -10.75 -10.78
CA GLN A 92 -4.56 -10.57 -11.83
C GLN A 92 -4.69 -9.10 -12.24
N LEU A 93 -4.81 -8.20 -11.27
CA LEU A 93 -4.92 -6.77 -11.56
C LEU A 93 -3.61 -6.20 -12.11
N ALA A 94 -2.45 -6.70 -11.65
CA ALA A 94 -1.16 -6.32 -12.21
C ALA A 94 -1.11 -6.59 -13.73
N ARG A 95 -1.63 -7.73 -14.18
CA ARG A 95 -1.69 -8.06 -15.62
C ARG A 95 -2.56 -7.07 -16.39
N ILE A 96 -3.71 -6.70 -15.85
CA ILE A 96 -4.67 -5.79 -16.51
C ILE A 96 -4.09 -4.37 -16.56
N LEU A 97 -3.54 -3.86 -15.45
CA LEU A 97 -3.00 -2.51 -15.40
C LEU A 97 -1.84 -2.29 -16.37
N ARG A 98 -1.03 -3.33 -16.63
CA ARG A 98 0.10 -3.28 -17.58
C ARG A 98 -0.31 -3.21 -19.04
N GLU A 99 -1.60 -3.27 -19.36
CA GLU A 99 -2.09 -2.86 -20.68
C GLU A 99 -1.92 -1.34 -20.90
N LYS A 100 -1.77 -0.57 -19.82
CA LYS A 100 -1.39 0.85 -19.87
C LYS A 100 0.12 0.98 -19.99
N GLU A 101 0.61 1.72 -20.99
CA GLU A 101 2.05 1.90 -21.26
C GLU A 101 2.84 2.49 -20.07
N SER A 102 2.18 3.32 -19.25
CA SER A 102 2.75 3.95 -18.06
C SER A 102 2.81 3.04 -16.83
N VAL A 103 2.34 1.80 -16.94
CA VAL A 103 2.38 0.82 -15.86
C VAL A 103 3.27 -0.35 -16.27
N VAL A 104 4.33 -0.57 -15.52
CA VAL A 104 5.30 -1.64 -15.76
C VAL A 104 5.48 -2.49 -14.51
N PRO A 105 6.07 -3.70 -14.60
CA PRO A 105 6.43 -4.45 -13.41
C PRO A 105 7.32 -3.63 -12.48
N SER A 106 7.16 -3.85 -11.17
CA SER A 106 8.02 -3.25 -10.15
C SER A 106 9.50 -3.60 -10.38
N LYS A 107 10.39 -2.68 -10.00
CA LYS A 107 11.85 -2.90 -10.07
C LYS A 107 12.45 -3.28 -8.71
N LEU A 108 11.70 -3.07 -7.64
CA LEU A 108 12.14 -3.25 -6.26
C LEU A 108 11.48 -4.45 -5.58
N MET A 109 10.27 -4.80 -6.02
CA MET A 109 9.42 -5.82 -5.42
C MET A 109 9.03 -6.88 -6.47
N SER A 110 8.23 -7.87 -6.06
CA SER A 110 7.79 -8.97 -6.93
C SER A 110 7.15 -8.47 -8.23
N GLU A 111 7.80 -8.75 -9.35
CA GLU A 111 7.31 -8.43 -10.70
C GLU A 111 5.94 -9.06 -11.01
N ARG A 112 5.51 -10.07 -10.25
CA ARG A 112 4.21 -10.71 -10.44
C ARG A 112 3.05 -9.88 -9.86
N GLU A 113 3.26 -9.24 -8.72
CA GLU A 113 2.16 -8.68 -7.92
C GLU A 113 2.28 -7.17 -7.69
N TRP A 114 3.45 -6.61 -7.98
CA TRP A 114 3.73 -5.19 -7.83
C TRP A 114 3.88 -4.52 -9.18
N ASN A 115 3.46 -3.26 -9.25
CA ASN A 115 3.62 -2.43 -10.43
C ASN A 115 4.32 -1.13 -10.09
N LEU A 116 5.13 -0.65 -11.02
CA LEU A 116 5.63 0.71 -11.09
C LEU A 116 4.70 1.51 -12.01
N ILE A 117 4.01 2.49 -11.43
CA ILE A 117 3.20 3.47 -12.13
C ILE A 117 4.05 4.72 -12.38
N ILE A 118 4.15 5.09 -13.66
CA ILE A 118 4.86 6.27 -14.13
C ILE A 118 3.83 7.37 -14.38
N GLY A 119 3.96 8.52 -13.73
CA GLY A 119 3.03 9.65 -13.78
C GLY A 119 3.03 10.39 -15.12
N GLN A 120 2.62 9.70 -16.19
CA GLN A 120 2.48 10.21 -17.56
C GLN A 120 1.02 10.45 -17.97
N GLY A 121 0.07 10.30 -17.03
CA GLY A 121 -1.33 10.73 -17.20
C GLY A 121 -2.33 9.65 -17.63
N GLN A 122 -1.92 8.38 -17.84
CA GLN A 122 -2.86 7.29 -18.18
C GLN A 122 -3.53 6.65 -16.94
N VAL A 123 -3.03 6.95 -15.74
CA VAL A 123 -3.66 6.61 -14.45
C VAL A 123 -4.12 7.91 -13.83
N SER A 124 -5.42 8.02 -13.56
CA SER A 124 -6.00 9.23 -12.98
C SER A 124 -5.63 9.33 -11.49
N ALA A 125 -5.76 10.53 -10.90
CA ALA A 125 -5.56 10.72 -9.47
C ALA A 125 -6.51 9.87 -8.62
N GLU A 126 -7.76 9.68 -9.07
CA GLU A 126 -8.76 8.87 -8.39
C GLU A 126 -8.40 7.38 -8.45
N GLU A 127 -8.06 6.89 -9.64
CA GLU A 127 -7.60 5.52 -9.85
C GLU A 127 -6.35 5.23 -9.00
N LEU A 128 -5.41 6.17 -8.93
CA LEU A 128 -4.22 6.05 -8.10
C LEU A 128 -4.57 5.90 -6.60
N ARG A 129 -5.53 6.68 -6.09
CA ARG A 129 -6.01 6.56 -4.70
C ARG A 129 -6.65 5.21 -4.43
N ASP A 130 -7.44 4.69 -5.37
CA ASP A 130 -8.07 3.39 -5.23
C ASP A 130 -7.05 2.25 -5.25
N LEU A 131 -6.03 2.35 -6.11
CA LEU A 131 -4.92 1.40 -6.13
C LEU A 131 -4.11 1.43 -4.83
N PHE A 132 -3.90 2.60 -4.23
CA PHE A 132 -3.27 2.69 -2.90
C PHE A 132 -4.09 2.05 -1.80
N ARG A 133 -5.41 2.29 -1.77
CA ARG A 133 -6.33 1.63 -0.82
C ARG A 133 -6.27 0.12 -0.99
N LEU A 134 -6.30 -0.36 -2.23
CA LEU A 134 -6.18 -1.78 -2.53
C LEU A 134 -4.84 -2.35 -2.05
N SER A 135 -3.73 -1.66 -2.33
CA SER A 135 -2.39 -2.11 -1.91
C SER A 135 -2.29 -2.24 -0.39
N TYR A 136 -2.79 -1.23 0.34
CA TYR A 136 -2.89 -1.27 1.80
C TYR A 136 -3.74 -2.45 2.27
N ARG A 137 -4.93 -2.66 1.69
CA ARG A 137 -5.79 -3.80 2.03
C ARG A 137 -5.11 -5.14 1.80
N LEU A 138 -4.40 -5.32 0.68
CA LEU A 138 -3.70 -6.58 0.36
C LEU A 138 -2.59 -6.95 1.35
N VAL A 139 -2.01 -5.96 2.05
CA VAL A 139 -1.00 -6.25 3.09
C VAL A 139 -1.64 -6.47 4.46
N CYS A 140 -2.83 -5.93 4.71
CA CYS A 140 -3.53 -6.05 5.98
C CYS A 140 -4.49 -7.26 6.04
N GLU A 141 -5.24 -7.53 4.97
CA GLU A 141 -6.25 -8.60 4.82
C GLU A 141 -5.65 -9.83 4.11
#